data_AF-R6QE92-F1
#
_entry.id   AF-R6QE92-F1
#
_cell.length_a   1.000
_cell.length_b   1.000
_cell.length_c   1.000
_cell.angle_alpha   90.00
_cell.angle_beta   90.00
_cell.angle_gamma   90.00
#
_symmetry.space_group_name_H-M   'P 1'
#
loop_
_entity.id
_entity.type
_entity.pdbx_description
1 polymer ?
#
loop_
_entity_poly.entity_id
_entity_poly.type
_entity_poly.pdbx_seq_one_letter_code
_entity_poly.pdbx_strand_id
1 'polypeptide(L)'
;MIFEITGIRFQMKGANKDEQTTQAEQFIDSLTFPCQVMLMREMDNIYSSHAIAVYHECRKVGYVSENNTMDLLEACSFGQLSSPLEAQVTGIAGHISLTGHVDVPDGASSEKNRARVLDSSPFHITIPFVEEDHQLELLAHMILKKKYNSENIKKFIQRLGKFTQMHAVSVCDCDCSYLGKILYKVKEIIAENPSLPRFTLLRLKVYEKRLQELVSQVHSVGEMLQFFEDRLARLRNFYSTGIKSFYKLYDEFYFKVPLSLASEKLVRAELERLKEWLNNLPNGIFGAQDVDKEFVVAKLRYLHLSRQEMYEVMATILLVERLQQQLDIIVQQKKEAENQRGKASIPVPEHFAKIVQQVLKPQFTLSDQTVLNTQSQFLKAAKVIKQSSNVQVAMLMAIGMELGAVLPGTSCTDFIRAMVSIGALPYTDSKAITNMASGVTKKIFGFSKDGRKYPPLPAFHSRWKKADQKVGNLIFEEMTKK
;
A
#
# COMPACT_ATOMS: atom_id res chain seq x y z
N MET A 1 -25.28 27.25 -3.77
CA MET A 1 -25.44 26.43 -2.55
C MET A 1 -24.23 26.66 -1.65
N ILE A 2 -24.47 26.88 -0.35
CA ILE A 2 -23.41 27.06 0.65
C ILE A 2 -23.12 25.69 1.31
N PHE A 3 -21.84 25.41 1.57
CA PHE A 3 -21.40 24.19 2.24
C PHE A 3 -20.18 24.46 3.12
N GLU A 4 -19.95 23.62 4.13
CA GLU A 4 -18.76 23.67 4.96
C GLU A 4 -17.68 22.72 4.44
N ILE A 5 -16.43 23.17 4.45
CA ILE A 5 -15.24 22.37 4.14
C ILE A 5 -14.56 22.00 5.46
N THR A 6 -14.42 20.70 5.70
CA THR A 6 -13.87 20.12 6.92
C THR A 6 -12.70 19.18 6.62
N GLY A 7 -12.06 18.64 7.66
CA GLY A 7 -10.97 17.67 7.50
C GLY A 7 -9.64 18.28 7.04
N ILE A 8 -9.50 19.61 7.05
CA ILE A 8 -8.32 20.34 6.55
C ILE A 8 -7.03 19.89 7.25
N ARG A 9 -7.08 19.75 8.57
CA ARG A 9 -5.96 19.26 9.38
C ARG A 9 -5.37 17.95 8.85
N PHE A 10 -6.21 17.01 8.42
CA PHE A 10 -5.75 15.68 7.99
C PHE A 10 -5.03 15.71 6.63
N GLN A 11 -5.13 16.81 5.88
CA GLN A 11 -4.42 17.02 4.62
C GLN A 11 -3.07 17.72 4.81
N MET A 12 -2.80 18.24 6.02
CA MET A 12 -1.55 18.91 6.34
C MET A 12 -0.48 17.91 6.74
N LYS A 13 0.78 18.24 6.42
CA LYS A 13 1.91 17.43 6.86
C LYS A 13 2.08 17.62 8.38
N GLY A 14 2.57 16.62 9.08
CA GLY A 14 2.85 16.76 10.51
C GLY A 14 2.97 15.40 11.17
N ALA A 15 3.86 15.30 12.15
CA ALA A 15 4.08 14.08 12.91
C ALA A 15 2.99 13.84 13.95
N ASN A 16 2.33 14.91 14.40
CA ASN A 16 1.28 14.87 15.43
C ASN A 16 0.12 15.82 15.09
N LYS A 17 -0.95 15.72 15.90
CA LYS A 17 -2.19 16.48 15.71
C LYS A 17 -1.98 17.99 15.84
N ASP A 18 -1.09 18.43 16.73
CA ASP A 18 -0.88 19.86 16.99
C ASP A 18 -0.15 20.51 15.82
N GLU A 19 0.92 19.87 15.32
CA GLU A 19 1.63 20.31 14.12
C GLU A 19 0.71 20.40 12.90
N GLN A 20 -0.15 19.40 12.70
CA GLN A 20 -1.13 19.41 11.62
C GLN A 20 -2.16 20.54 11.78
N THR A 21 -2.52 20.88 13.03
CA THR A 21 -3.50 21.94 13.32
C THR A 21 -2.88 23.30 13.02
N THR A 22 -1.65 23.56 13.49
CA THR A 22 -0.91 24.79 13.19
C THR A 22 -0.68 24.97 11.68
N GLN A 23 -0.37 23.90 10.95
CA GLN A 23 -0.25 23.99 9.49
C GLN A 23 -1.59 24.26 8.79
N ALA A 24 -2.70 23.75 9.33
CA ALA A 24 -4.02 24.04 8.80
C ALA A 24 -4.41 25.51 9.00
N GLU A 25 -4.11 26.06 10.17
CA GLU A 25 -4.27 27.50 10.47
C GLU A 25 -3.46 28.35 9.51
N GLN A 26 -2.16 28.06 9.36
CA GLN A 26 -1.29 28.78 8.42
C GLN A 26 -1.78 28.70 6.97
N PHE A 27 -2.30 27.53 6.57
CA PHE A 27 -2.88 27.37 5.24
C PHE A 27 -4.12 28.27 5.08
N ILE A 28 -5.05 28.26 6.04
CA ILE A 28 -6.27 29.08 6.02
C ILE A 28 -5.91 30.57 5.98
N ASP A 29 -4.97 31.00 6.82
CA ASP A 29 -4.50 32.39 6.88
C ASP A 29 -3.83 32.86 5.58
N SER A 30 -3.27 31.92 4.80
CA SER A 30 -2.66 32.23 3.50
C SER A 30 -3.68 32.45 2.37
N LEU A 31 -4.95 32.10 2.57
CA LEU A 31 -5.98 32.22 1.54
C LEU A 31 -6.47 33.67 1.42
N THR A 32 -6.65 34.12 0.18
CA THR A 32 -7.33 35.38 -0.12
C THR A 32 -8.75 35.09 -0.58
N PHE A 33 -9.76 35.55 0.16
CA PHE A 33 -11.16 35.30 -0.18
C PHE A 33 -11.75 36.37 -1.12
N PRO A 34 -12.59 36.00 -2.10
CA PRO A 34 -12.94 34.62 -2.46
C PRO A 34 -11.80 33.93 -3.24
N CYS A 35 -11.57 32.63 -2.98
CA CYS A 35 -10.62 31.82 -3.75
C CYS A 35 -11.31 30.65 -4.46
N GLN A 36 -10.80 30.27 -5.63
CA GLN A 36 -11.38 29.20 -6.44
C GLN A 36 -10.93 27.82 -5.92
N VAL A 37 -11.87 26.88 -5.82
CA VAL A 37 -11.63 25.47 -5.50
C VAL A 37 -12.36 24.56 -6.49
N MET A 38 -11.99 23.28 -6.50
CA MET A 38 -12.67 22.24 -7.25
C MET A 38 -13.28 21.22 -6.30
N LEU A 39 -14.50 20.78 -6.58
CA LEU A 39 -15.18 19.70 -5.90
C LEU A 39 -15.15 18.47 -6.79
N MET A 40 -14.83 17.30 -6.22
CA MET A 40 -14.86 16.05 -6.96
C MET A 40 -15.30 14.93 -6.03
N ARG A 41 -16.23 14.09 -6.49
CA ARG A 41 -16.67 12.93 -5.71
C ARG A 41 -15.59 11.85 -5.75
N GLU A 42 -15.16 11.40 -4.57
CA GLU A 42 -14.26 10.26 -4.40
C GLU A 42 -15.10 9.01 -4.12
N MET A 43 -15.62 8.40 -5.19
CA MET A 43 -16.35 7.12 -5.07
C MET A 43 -15.46 6.00 -4.51
N ASP A 44 -14.16 6.15 -4.64
CA ASP A 44 -13.10 5.27 -4.16
C ASP A 44 -12.74 5.47 -2.67
N ASN A 45 -13.40 6.42 -1.99
CA ASN A 45 -13.13 6.70 -0.58
C ASN A 45 -13.57 5.54 0.34
N ILE A 46 -12.64 5.06 1.15
CA ILE A 46 -12.82 3.89 2.03
C ILE A 46 -13.74 4.14 3.24
N TYR A 47 -14.07 5.40 3.54
CA TYR A 47 -14.93 5.77 4.67
C TYR A 47 -16.36 6.07 4.23
N SER A 48 -16.53 6.68 3.05
CA SER A 48 -17.85 7.03 2.52
C SER A 48 -17.83 7.12 0.99
N SER A 49 -18.67 6.35 0.32
CA SER A 49 -18.89 6.41 -1.13
C SER A 49 -19.55 7.72 -1.61
N HIS A 50 -19.95 8.58 -0.68
CA HIS A 50 -20.51 9.90 -0.95
C HIS A 50 -19.50 11.03 -0.73
N ALA A 51 -18.27 10.72 -0.30
CA ALA A 51 -17.27 11.74 0.00
C ALA A 51 -17.03 12.67 -1.19
N ILE A 52 -17.12 13.98 -0.95
CA ILE A 52 -16.78 15.01 -1.94
C ILE A 52 -15.50 15.69 -1.45
N ALA A 53 -14.39 15.40 -2.14
CA ALA A 53 -13.11 16.03 -1.86
C ALA A 53 -13.07 17.45 -2.43
N VAL A 54 -12.38 18.33 -1.71
CA VAL A 54 -12.17 19.73 -2.07
C VAL A 54 -10.71 19.94 -2.40
N TYR A 55 -10.43 20.57 -3.55
CA TYR A 55 -9.09 20.80 -4.04
C TYR A 55 -8.82 22.27 -4.28
N HIS A 56 -7.66 22.74 -3.80
CA HIS A 56 -7.11 24.05 -4.11
C HIS A 56 -5.81 23.89 -4.89
N GLU A 57 -5.72 24.47 -6.10
CA GLU A 57 -4.54 24.33 -6.98
C GLU A 57 -4.10 22.86 -7.22
N CYS A 58 -5.08 21.97 -7.42
CA CYS A 58 -4.90 20.52 -7.55
C CYS A 58 -4.32 19.83 -6.31
N ARG A 59 -4.39 20.43 -5.12
CA ARG A 59 -4.07 19.75 -3.87
C ARG A 59 -5.34 19.56 -3.07
N LYS A 60 -5.58 18.35 -2.57
CA LYS A 60 -6.69 18.09 -1.65
C LYS A 60 -6.47 18.91 -0.38
N VAL A 61 -7.48 19.69 -0.03
CA VAL A 61 -7.46 20.56 1.16
C VAL A 61 -8.46 20.10 2.21
N GLY A 62 -9.42 19.25 1.86
CA GLY A 62 -10.39 18.74 2.80
C GLY A 62 -11.54 18.04 2.08
N TYR A 63 -12.65 17.89 2.79
CA TYR A 63 -13.88 17.29 2.30
C TYR A 63 -15.05 18.24 2.58
N VAL A 64 -16.08 18.17 1.75
CA VAL A 64 -17.38 18.73 2.11
C VAL A 64 -17.87 18.03 3.38
N SER A 65 -18.39 18.80 4.33
CA SER A 65 -18.95 18.28 5.58
C SER A 65 -20.02 17.21 5.30
N GLU A 66 -20.07 16.16 6.11
CA GLU A 66 -21.09 15.11 5.98
C GLU A 66 -22.51 15.70 6.02
N ASN A 67 -22.71 16.76 6.81
CA ASN A 67 -23.98 17.48 6.93
C ASN A 67 -24.45 18.14 5.62
N ASN A 68 -23.54 18.45 4.70
CA ASN A 68 -23.87 19.09 3.42
C ASN A 68 -23.72 18.15 2.22
N THR A 69 -23.15 16.96 2.43
CA THR A 69 -22.74 16.07 1.34
C THR A 69 -23.93 15.58 0.53
N MET A 70 -24.99 15.11 1.19
CA MET A 70 -26.18 14.59 0.50
C MET A 70 -26.94 15.69 -0.23
N ASP A 71 -27.19 16.82 0.45
CA ASP A 71 -27.84 17.99 -0.15
C ASP A 71 -27.09 18.46 -1.42
N LEU A 72 -25.75 18.40 -1.40
CA LEU A 72 -24.93 18.81 -2.52
C LEU A 72 -24.96 17.79 -3.66
N LEU A 73 -24.96 16.48 -3.36
CA LEU A 73 -25.13 15.43 -4.36
C LEU A 73 -26.49 15.49 -5.04
N GLU A 74 -27.54 15.80 -4.28
CA GLU A 74 -28.90 15.99 -4.81
C GLU A 74 -28.98 17.24 -5.68
N ALA A 75 -28.48 18.38 -5.17
CA ALA A 75 -28.49 19.64 -5.89
C ALA A 75 -27.72 19.57 -7.21
N CYS A 76 -26.51 19.01 -7.20
CA CYS A 76 -25.68 18.87 -8.39
C CYS A 76 -26.07 17.67 -9.26
N SER A 77 -27.14 16.93 -8.99
CA SER A 77 -27.48 15.67 -9.68
C SER A 77 -26.30 14.69 -9.74
N PHE A 78 -26.17 13.78 -8.78
CA PHE A 78 -25.16 12.70 -8.59
C PHE A 78 -24.07 12.47 -9.66
N GLY A 79 -24.40 12.44 -10.95
CA GLY A 79 -23.46 12.34 -12.07
C GLY A 79 -22.56 13.56 -12.31
N GLN A 80 -22.94 14.80 -11.96
CA GLN A 80 -22.09 15.97 -12.27
C GLN A 80 -20.80 16.00 -11.46
N LEU A 81 -20.83 15.50 -10.23
CA LEU A 81 -19.65 15.40 -9.37
C LEU A 81 -18.76 14.19 -9.69
N SER A 82 -19.16 13.36 -10.67
CA SER A 82 -18.26 12.38 -11.32
C SER A 82 -17.16 13.07 -12.14
N SER A 83 -17.32 14.37 -12.41
CA SER A 83 -16.28 15.23 -12.96
C SER A 83 -15.99 16.38 -12.00
N PRO A 84 -14.79 17.01 -12.06
CA PRO A 84 -14.51 18.17 -11.23
C PRO A 84 -15.51 19.32 -11.46
N LEU A 85 -16.05 19.87 -10.38
CA LEU A 85 -16.98 21.00 -10.38
C LEU A 85 -16.30 22.24 -9.78
N GLU A 86 -16.39 23.39 -10.46
CA GLU A 86 -15.83 24.65 -9.95
C GLU A 86 -16.67 25.19 -8.79
N ALA A 87 -16.02 25.62 -7.71
CA ALA A 87 -16.64 26.28 -6.57
C ALA A 87 -15.74 27.40 -6.01
N GLN A 88 -16.22 28.14 -5.01
CA GLN A 88 -15.48 29.21 -4.37
C GLN A 88 -15.47 29.05 -2.86
N VAL A 89 -14.34 29.33 -2.21
CA VAL A 89 -14.29 29.54 -0.77
C VAL A 89 -14.54 31.02 -0.50
N THR A 90 -15.54 31.30 0.33
CA THR A 90 -16.04 32.66 0.60
C THR A 90 -15.61 33.20 1.96
N GLY A 91 -15.15 32.33 2.87
CA GLY A 91 -14.63 32.76 4.16
C GLY A 91 -14.33 31.58 5.09
N ILE A 92 -14.15 31.91 6.37
CA ILE A 92 -13.85 30.96 7.45
C ILE A 92 -15.17 30.56 8.14
N ALA A 93 -15.40 29.27 8.32
CA ALA A 93 -16.59 28.74 9.00
C ALA A 93 -16.32 28.47 10.49
N GLY A 94 -15.08 28.12 10.84
CA GLY A 94 -14.65 27.81 12.19
C GLY A 94 -13.13 27.79 12.30
N HIS A 95 -12.59 27.28 13.41
CA HIS A 95 -11.15 27.32 13.69
C HIS A 95 -10.28 26.72 12.58
N ILE A 96 -10.72 25.61 11.98
CA ILE A 96 -10.01 24.92 10.89
C ILE A 96 -10.99 24.45 9.81
N SER A 97 -12.07 25.19 9.59
CA SER A 97 -13.06 24.92 8.55
C SER A 97 -13.36 26.18 7.73
N LEU A 98 -13.74 25.97 6.47
CA LEU A 98 -13.96 27.02 5.49
C LEU A 98 -15.40 26.98 4.97
N THR A 99 -15.94 28.13 4.60
CA THR A 99 -17.26 28.24 3.95
C THR A 99 -17.09 28.24 2.44
N GLY A 100 -17.68 27.25 1.78
CA GLY A 100 -17.73 27.12 0.33
C GLY A 100 -19.06 27.57 -0.26
N HIS A 101 -19.03 28.03 -1.51
CA HIS A 101 -20.19 28.31 -2.34
C HIS A 101 -20.00 27.66 -3.72
N VAL A 102 -21.04 26.99 -4.21
CA VAL A 102 -21.08 26.44 -5.57
C VAL A 102 -22.34 26.92 -6.27
N ASP A 103 -22.17 27.38 -7.50
CA ASP A 103 -23.30 27.64 -8.39
C ASP A 103 -23.79 26.30 -8.91
N VAL A 104 -24.99 25.90 -8.49
CA VAL A 104 -25.59 24.64 -8.91
C VAL A 104 -25.94 24.78 -10.40
N PRO A 105 -25.36 23.97 -11.29
CA PRO A 105 -25.64 24.09 -12.72
C PRO A 105 -27.11 23.81 -13.02
N ASP A 106 -27.74 24.65 -13.83
CA ASP A 106 -29.10 24.41 -14.30
C ASP A 106 -29.13 23.18 -15.21
N GLY A 107 -29.86 22.15 -14.77
CA GLY A 107 -30.18 20.97 -15.57
C GLY A 107 -29.48 19.69 -15.09
N ALA A 108 -30.26 18.60 -15.04
CA ALA A 108 -29.74 17.26 -14.89
C ALA A 108 -28.87 16.94 -16.12
N SER A 109 -27.54 17.04 -15.98
CA SER A 109 -26.68 16.46 -17.01
C SER A 109 -26.81 14.96 -16.86
N SER A 110 -27.44 14.31 -17.85
CA SER A 110 -27.35 12.87 -18.01
C SER A 110 -25.95 12.54 -18.54
N GLU A 111 -24.90 12.82 -17.76
CA GLU A 111 -23.60 12.24 -18.08
C GLU A 111 -23.74 10.73 -17.86
N LYS A 112 -23.89 10.00 -18.97
CA LYS A 112 -23.83 8.56 -18.99
C LYS A 112 -22.44 8.18 -18.50
N ASN A 113 -22.37 7.59 -17.30
CA ASN A 113 -21.17 6.89 -16.88
C ASN A 113 -20.73 5.97 -18.02
N ARG A 114 -19.44 6.03 -18.34
CA ARG A 114 -18.83 5.17 -19.35
C ARG A 114 -19.26 3.73 -19.10
N ALA A 115 -19.79 3.07 -20.13
CA ALA A 115 -20.12 1.66 -20.01
C ALA A 115 -18.86 0.87 -19.64
N ARG A 116 -18.97 0.00 -18.64
CA ARG A 116 -17.89 -0.93 -18.30
C ARG A 116 -17.63 -1.83 -19.50
N VAL A 117 -16.36 -2.06 -19.78
CA VAL A 117 -15.84 -2.99 -20.78
C VAL A 117 -15.60 -4.36 -20.14
N LEU A 118 -15.16 -4.38 -18.89
CA LEU A 118 -14.90 -5.60 -18.13
C LEU A 118 -16.17 -6.12 -17.46
N ASP A 119 -16.15 -7.42 -17.18
CA ASP A 119 -17.08 -8.06 -16.26
C ASP A 119 -17.11 -7.34 -14.90
N SER A 120 -18.10 -7.70 -14.10
CA SER A 120 -18.24 -7.15 -12.75
C SER A 120 -16.95 -7.33 -11.96
N SER A 121 -16.60 -6.30 -11.19
CA SER A 121 -15.43 -6.29 -10.32
C SER A 121 -15.37 -7.57 -9.47
N PRO A 122 -14.19 -8.20 -9.31
CA PRO A 122 -14.05 -9.35 -8.44
C PRO A 122 -14.07 -8.95 -6.95
N PHE A 123 -14.26 -7.65 -6.67
CA PHE A 123 -14.21 -7.04 -5.36
C PHE A 123 -15.58 -6.54 -4.89
N HIS A 124 -15.87 -6.78 -3.62
CA HIS A 124 -16.99 -6.19 -2.87
C HIS A 124 -16.52 -5.08 -1.93
N ILE A 125 -15.27 -4.67 -2.08
CA ILE A 125 -14.65 -3.56 -1.35
C ILE A 125 -14.20 -2.50 -2.34
N THR A 126 -14.20 -1.26 -1.88
CA THR A 126 -13.74 -0.13 -2.68
C THR A 126 -12.22 -0.20 -2.89
N ILE A 127 -11.76 -0.05 -4.13
CA ILE A 127 -10.34 0.06 -4.46
C ILE A 127 -9.96 1.54 -4.42
N PRO A 128 -9.08 1.98 -3.50
CA PRO A 128 -8.67 3.37 -3.44
C PRO A 128 -7.74 3.74 -4.60
N PHE A 129 -7.91 4.93 -5.16
CA PHE A 129 -6.97 5.51 -6.12
C PHE A 129 -5.85 6.27 -5.39
N VAL A 130 -4.70 6.40 -6.05
CA VAL A 130 -3.64 7.27 -5.55
C VAL A 130 -3.99 8.72 -5.84
N GLU A 131 -3.61 9.61 -4.93
CA GLU A 131 -3.92 11.04 -5.00
C GLU A 131 -3.49 11.67 -6.34
N GLU A 132 -2.36 11.23 -6.91
CA GLU A 132 -1.84 11.76 -8.17
C GLU A 132 -2.79 11.57 -9.36
N ASP A 133 -3.64 10.54 -9.35
CA ASP A 133 -4.63 10.36 -10.42
C ASP A 133 -5.75 11.40 -10.34
N HIS A 134 -6.21 11.69 -9.12
CA HIS A 134 -7.16 12.78 -8.88
C HIS A 134 -6.57 14.12 -9.33
N GLN A 135 -5.30 14.36 -9.01
CA GLN A 135 -4.59 15.57 -9.45
C GLN A 135 -4.46 15.65 -10.97
N LEU A 136 -4.19 14.53 -11.65
CA LEU A 136 -4.08 14.48 -13.11
C LEU A 136 -5.43 14.80 -13.78
N GLU A 137 -6.52 14.23 -13.26
CA GLU A 137 -7.87 14.51 -13.74
C GLU A 137 -8.27 15.97 -13.53
N LEU A 138 -7.97 16.53 -12.35
CA LEU A 138 -8.20 17.94 -12.06
C LEU A 138 -7.41 18.86 -13.00
N LEU A 139 -6.14 18.55 -13.24
CA LEU A 139 -5.31 19.30 -14.19
C LEU A 139 -5.89 19.23 -15.60
N ALA A 140 -6.28 18.04 -16.06
CA ALA A 140 -6.89 17.86 -17.37
C ALA A 140 -8.17 18.69 -17.50
N HIS A 141 -9.06 18.62 -16.51
CA HIS A 141 -10.29 19.41 -16.47
C HIS A 141 -10.01 20.92 -16.54
N MET A 142 -9.10 21.42 -15.70
CA MET A 142 -8.74 22.85 -15.65
C MET A 142 -8.09 23.33 -16.95
N ILE A 143 -7.34 22.48 -17.65
CA ILE A 143 -6.75 22.77 -18.96
C ILE A 143 -7.83 22.76 -20.05
N LEU A 144 -8.78 21.82 -20.02
CA LEU A 144 -9.74 21.63 -21.10
C LEU A 144 -10.95 22.57 -21.02
N LYS A 145 -11.48 22.88 -19.83
CA LYS A 145 -12.72 23.67 -19.69
C LYS A 145 -12.51 25.18 -19.80
N LYS A 146 -11.34 25.71 -19.42
CA LYS A 146 -11.09 27.16 -19.47
C LYS A 146 -10.77 27.65 -20.88
N LYS A 147 -11.26 28.85 -21.24
CA LYS A 147 -10.79 29.59 -22.41
C LYS A 147 -9.51 30.34 -22.06
N TYR A 148 -8.53 30.30 -22.96
CA TYR A 148 -7.24 30.93 -22.74
C TYR A 148 -7.01 32.09 -23.71
N ASN A 149 -6.50 33.19 -23.18
CA ASN A 149 -6.20 34.44 -23.87
C ASN A 149 -4.82 34.96 -23.40
N SER A 150 -4.39 36.11 -23.91
CA SER A 150 -3.09 36.72 -23.58
C SER A 150 -2.86 36.95 -22.08
N GLU A 151 -3.92 37.20 -21.31
CA GLU A 151 -3.84 37.51 -19.87
C GLU A 151 -3.64 36.25 -19.02
N ASN A 152 -4.28 35.15 -19.39
CA ASN A 152 -4.25 33.90 -18.61
C ASN A 152 -3.36 32.80 -19.21
N ILE A 153 -2.73 33.03 -20.36
CA ILE A 153 -1.85 32.06 -21.03
C ILE A 153 -0.66 31.62 -20.17
N LYS A 154 -0.17 32.48 -19.27
CA LYS A 154 0.90 32.12 -18.33
C LYS A 154 0.45 31.00 -17.38
N LYS A 155 -0.79 31.07 -16.87
CA LYS A 155 -1.38 30.01 -16.04
C LYS A 155 -1.61 28.73 -16.83
N PHE A 156 -2.01 28.84 -18.10
CA PHE A 156 -2.10 27.68 -19.01
C PHE A 156 -0.77 26.94 -19.13
N ILE A 157 0.31 27.67 -19.45
CA ILE A 157 1.65 27.10 -19.60
C ILE A 157 2.13 26.45 -18.30
N GLN A 158 1.87 27.07 -17.15
CA GLN A 158 2.20 26.48 -15.85
C GLN A 158 1.46 25.16 -15.62
N ARG A 159 0.16 25.09 -15.95
CA ARG A 159 -0.65 23.87 -15.85
C ARG A 159 -0.19 22.79 -16.82
N LEU A 160 0.16 23.15 -18.06
CA LEU A 160 0.79 22.23 -19.01
C LEU A 160 2.10 21.66 -18.48
N GLY A 161 2.94 22.50 -17.86
CA GLY A 161 4.15 22.06 -17.19
C GLY A 161 3.87 20.99 -16.14
N LYS A 162 2.94 21.25 -15.21
CA LYS A 162 2.53 20.27 -14.20
C LYS A 162 1.95 19.00 -14.84
N PHE A 163 1.04 19.15 -15.81
CA PHE A 163 0.40 18.03 -16.48
C PHE A 163 1.42 17.12 -17.17
N THR A 164 2.34 17.67 -17.99
CA THR A 164 3.37 16.87 -18.68
C THR A 164 4.37 16.18 -17.75
N GLN A 165 4.60 16.72 -16.54
CA GLN A 165 5.41 16.07 -15.50
C GLN A 165 4.65 14.90 -14.83
N MET A 166 3.35 15.08 -14.60
CA MET A 166 2.50 14.08 -13.94
C MET A 166 1.96 13.01 -14.89
N HIS A 167 1.88 13.32 -16.19
CA HIS A 167 1.32 12.44 -17.21
C HIS A 167 2.24 11.25 -17.54
N ALA A 168 3.48 11.25 -17.09
CA ALA A 168 4.39 10.11 -17.24
C ALA A 168 3.88 8.82 -16.56
N VAL A 169 2.64 8.81 -16.03
CA VAL A 169 2.19 7.86 -15.02
C VAL A 169 0.74 7.32 -15.23
N SER A 170 0.11 7.44 -16.41
CA SER A 170 -1.21 6.80 -16.62
C SER A 170 -1.41 6.17 -17.99
N VAL A 171 -2.10 5.01 -17.99
CA VAL A 171 -2.47 4.19 -19.18
C VAL A 171 -3.97 3.94 -19.30
N CYS A 172 -4.80 4.59 -18.49
CA CYS A 172 -6.23 4.43 -18.68
C CYS A 172 -6.72 5.20 -19.91
N ASP A 173 -7.81 4.73 -20.51
CA ASP A 173 -8.40 5.31 -21.72
C ASP A 173 -8.82 6.78 -21.51
N CYS A 174 -9.27 7.11 -20.30
CA CYS A 174 -9.67 8.47 -19.94
C CYS A 174 -8.48 9.44 -20.01
N ASP A 175 -7.34 9.05 -19.43
CA ASP A 175 -6.14 9.89 -19.39
C ASP A 175 -5.50 10.00 -20.78
N CYS A 176 -5.51 8.92 -21.57
CA CYS A 176 -5.11 8.95 -22.98
C CYS A 176 -5.99 9.91 -23.80
N SER A 177 -7.32 9.86 -23.60
CA SER A 177 -8.26 10.79 -24.24
C SER A 177 -7.98 12.24 -23.86
N TYR A 178 -7.71 12.51 -22.57
CA TYR A 178 -7.36 13.85 -22.11
C TYR A 178 -6.06 14.35 -22.74
N LEU A 179 -5.03 13.51 -22.85
CA LEU A 179 -3.77 13.86 -23.52
C LEU A 179 -4.01 14.33 -24.95
N GLY A 180 -4.79 13.58 -25.74
CA GLY A 180 -5.13 13.93 -27.11
C GLY A 180 -5.89 15.26 -27.22
N LYS A 181 -6.90 15.45 -26.35
CA LYS A 181 -7.70 16.69 -26.30
C LYS A 181 -6.83 17.90 -25.91
N ILE A 182 -5.92 17.74 -24.97
CA ILE A 182 -5.00 18.81 -24.52
C ILE A 182 -4.03 19.16 -25.65
N LEU A 183 -3.47 18.17 -26.34
CA LEU A 183 -2.61 18.41 -27.51
C LEU A 183 -3.36 19.21 -28.59
N TYR A 184 -4.59 18.83 -28.90
CA TYR A 184 -5.41 19.55 -29.86
C TYR A 184 -5.65 21.01 -29.43
N LYS A 185 -6.02 21.22 -28.16
CA LYS A 185 -6.23 22.55 -27.60
C LYS A 185 -4.98 23.43 -27.63
N VAL A 186 -3.79 22.86 -27.41
CA VAL A 186 -2.52 23.59 -27.57
C VAL A 186 -2.33 24.04 -29.01
N LYS A 187 -2.60 23.16 -29.99
CA LYS A 187 -2.51 23.49 -31.42
C LYS A 187 -3.49 24.61 -31.81
N GLU A 188 -4.74 24.55 -31.34
CA GLU A 188 -5.73 25.61 -31.56
C GLU A 188 -5.24 26.95 -31.01
N ILE A 189 -4.77 26.98 -29.75
CA ILE A 189 -4.27 28.22 -29.13
C ILE A 189 -3.11 28.83 -29.93
N ILE A 190 -2.18 28.00 -30.41
CA ILE A 190 -1.04 28.46 -31.24
C ILE A 190 -1.54 29.03 -32.57
N ALA A 191 -2.51 28.38 -33.21
CA ALA A 191 -3.05 28.79 -34.51
C ALA A 191 -3.89 30.07 -34.43
N GLU A 192 -4.74 30.19 -33.40
CA GLU A 192 -5.69 31.29 -33.25
C GLU A 192 -5.06 32.56 -32.65
N ASN A 193 -3.87 32.47 -32.03
CA ASN A 193 -3.26 33.60 -31.33
C ASN A 193 -1.84 33.90 -31.85
N PRO A 194 -1.66 34.25 -33.13
CA PRO A 194 -0.35 34.56 -33.71
C PRO A 194 0.28 35.82 -33.11
N SER A 195 -0.51 36.68 -32.46
CA SER A 195 -0.07 37.91 -31.79
C SER A 195 0.52 37.68 -30.38
N LEU A 196 0.54 36.44 -29.88
CA LEU A 196 1.18 36.14 -28.60
C LEU A 196 2.68 36.50 -28.62
N PRO A 197 3.27 36.91 -27.48
CA PRO A 197 4.69 37.18 -27.41
C PRO A 197 5.53 36.00 -27.91
N ARG A 198 6.60 36.28 -28.68
CA ARG A 198 7.45 35.26 -29.32
C ARG A 198 7.92 34.17 -28.34
N PHE A 199 8.33 34.55 -27.13
CA PHE A 199 8.76 33.59 -26.10
C PHE A 199 7.63 32.70 -25.59
N THR A 200 6.40 33.21 -25.51
CA THR A 200 5.20 32.45 -25.13
C THR A 200 4.89 31.41 -26.21
N LEU A 201 4.89 31.80 -27.48
CA LEU A 201 4.68 30.89 -28.61
C LEU A 201 5.75 29.79 -28.66
N LEU A 202 7.03 30.14 -28.45
CA LEU A 202 8.12 29.16 -28.38
C LEU A 202 7.88 28.13 -27.27
N ARG A 203 7.48 28.58 -26.07
CA ARG A 203 7.16 27.68 -24.96
C ARG A 203 5.97 26.75 -25.29
N LEU A 204 4.92 27.29 -25.92
CA LEU A 204 3.78 26.47 -26.34
C LEU A 204 4.19 25.40 -27.36
N LYS A 205 5.03 25.73 -28.34
CA LYS A 205 5.57 24.75 -29.31
C LYS A 205 6.43 23.67 -28.65
N VAL A 206 7.19 24.01 -27.61
CA VAL A 206 7.93 23.01 -26.82
C VAL A 206 6.96 22.04 -26.14
N TYR A 207 5.89 22.54 -25.53
CA TYR A 207 4.87 21.69 -24.91
C TYR A 207 4.06 20.90 -25.95
N GLU A 208 3.76 21.47 -27.11
CA GLU A 208 3.12 20.76 -28.22
C GLU A 208 3.95 19.52 -28.62
N LYS A 209 5.26 19.72 -28.85
CA LYS A 209 6.17 18.61 -29.18
C LYS A 209 6.23 17.58 -28.05
N ARG A 210 6.33 18.03 -26.80
CA ARG A 210 6.36 17.12 -25.63
C ARG A 210 5.07 16.30 -25.51
N LEU A 211 3.92 16.90 -25.75
CA LEU A 211 2.63 16.20 -25.75
C LEU A 211 2.54 15.20 -26.91
N GLN A 212 3.04 15.53 -28.10
CA GLN A 212 3.13 14.59 -29.22
C GLN A 212 4.02 13.38 -28.89
N GLU A 213 5.18 13.62 -28.26
CA GLU A 213 6.05 12.56 -27.76
C GLU A 213 5.30 11.67 -26.76
N LEU A 214 4.65 12.26 -25.75
CA LEU A 214 3.86 11.51 -24.77
C LEU A 214 2.75 10.68 -25.42
N VAL A 215 2.06 11.20 -26.44
CA VAL A 215 1.05 10.45 -27.21
C VAL A 215 1.69 9.24 -27.89
N SER A 216 2.87 9.39 -28.47
CA SER A 216 3.59 8.25 -29.06
C SER A 216 4.01 7.23 -28.00
N GLN A 217 4.47 7.70 -26.84
CA GLN A 217 4.94 6.83 -25.75
C GLN A 217 3.83 5.96 -25.15
N VAL A 218 2.66 6.54 -24.87
CA VAL A 218 1.49 5.77 -24.40
C VAL A 218 0.93 4.83 -25.47
N HIS A 219 1.45 4.89 -26.69
CA HIS A 219 1.09 4.00 -27.78
C HIS A 219 2.25 3.05 -28.19
N SER A 220 3.35 3.06 -27.44
CA SER A 220 4.49 2.15 -27.59
C SER A 220 4.34 0.98 -26.62
N VAL A 221 4.46 -0.27 -27.10
CA VAL A 221 4.28 -1.46 -26.25
C VAL A 221 5.37 -1.54 -25.17
N GLY A 222 6.63 -1.31 -25.53
CA GLY A 222 7.75 -1.40 -24.59
C GLY A 222 7.71 -0.35 -23.49
N GLU A 223 7.42 0.92 -23.83
CA GLU A 223 7.30 1.98 -22.82
C GLU A 223 6.06 1.81 -21.95
N MET A 224 4.96 1.27 -22.51
CA MET A 224 3.77 0.96 -21.74
C MET A 224 3.99 -0.17 -20.73
N LEU A 225 4.80 -1.18 -21.08
CA LEU A 225 5.14 -2.26 -20.14
C LEU A 225 5.92 -1.70 -18.95
N GLN A 226 6.97 -0.92 -19.19
CA GLN A 226 7.73 -0.29 -18.12
C GLN A 226 6.82 0.55 -17.22
N PHE A 227 5.93 1.34 -17.82
CA PHE A 227 4.96 2.12 -17.07
C PHE A 227 4.05 1.23 -16.20
N PHE A 228 3.54 0.13 -16.76
CA PHE A 228 2.63 -0.77 -16.06
C PHE A 228 3.31 -1.41 -14.84
N GLU A 229 4.57 -1.82 -14.99
CA GLU A 229 5.37 -2.39 -13.89
C GLU A 229 5.69 -1.37 -12.80
N ASP A 230 6.11 -0.15 -13.18
CA ASP A 230 6.34 0.95 -12.22
C ASP A 230 5.06 1.27 -11.44
N ARG A 231 3.92 1.22 -12.12
CA ARG A 231 2.60 1.44 -11.52
C ARG A 231 2.23 0.33 -10.54
N LEU A 232 2.41 -0.94 -10.91
CA LEU A 232 2.21 -2.07 -10.00
C LEU A 232 3.10 -1.97 -8.75
N ALA A 233 4.38 -1.62 -8.92
CA ALA A 233 5.30 -1.44 -7.80
C ALA A 233 4.84 -0.35 -6.83
N ARG A 234 4.36 0.78 -7.37
CA ARG A 234 3.79 1.87 -6.58
C ARG A 234 2.52 1.44 -5.84
N LEU A 235 1.60 0.78 -6.53
CA LEU A 235 0.35 0.30 -5.92
C LEU A 235 0.61 -0.76 -4.84
N ARG A 236 1.61 -1.63 -5.01
CA ARG A 236 2.01 -2.61 -3.99
C ARG A 236 2.38 -1.94 -2.66
N ASN A 237 3.11 -0.83 -2.71
CA ASN A 237 3.45 -0.05 -1.51
C ASN A 237 2.23 0.69 -0.95
N PHE A 238 1.42 1.29 -1.83
CA PHE A 238 0.21 2.01 -1.43
C PHE A 238 -0.80 1.09 -0.72
N TYR A 239 -1.09 -0.09 -1.27
CA TYR A 239 -2.05 -1.05 -0.73
C TYR A 239 -1.61 -1.75 0.56
N SER A 240 -0.30 -1.72 0.86
CA SER A 240 0.25 -2.29 2.10
C SER A 240 0.35 -1.29 3.24
N THR A 241 0.23 0.01 2.98
CA THR A 241 0.46 1.07 3.96
C THR A 241 -0.84 1.58 4.58
N GLY A 242 -0.83 1.85 5.89
CA GLY A 242 -1.94 2.47 6.61
C GLY A 242 -2.76 1.51 7.48
N ILE A 243 -3.64 2.09 8.32
CA ILE A 243 -4.48 1.32 9.26
C ILE A 243 -5.60 0.60 8.52
N LYS A 244 -6.17 1.22 7.49
CA LYS A 244 -7.20 0.65 6.59
C LYS A 244 -6.66 0.49 5.16
N SER A 245 -5.50 -0.12 5.03
CA SER A 245 -4.91 -0.38 3.71
C SER A 245 -5.77 -1.37 2.93
N PHE A 246 -5.73 -1.31 1.59
CA PHE A 246 -6.50 -2.21 0.74
C PHE A 246 -6.28 -3.69 1.08
N TYR A 247 -5.03 -4.11 1.33
CA TYR A 247 -4.76 -5.51 1.72
C TYR A 247 -5.34 -5.90 3.08
N LYS A 248 -5.39 -4.99 4.06
CA LYS A 248 -6.00 -5.27 5.36
C LYS A 248 -7.51 -5.42 5.22
N LEU A 249 -8.15 -4.49 4.51
CA LEU A 249 -9.58 -4.57 4.22
C LEU A 249 -9.90 -5.85 3.45
N TYR A 250 -9.08 -6.20 2.47
CA TYR A 250 -9.25 -7.44 1.73
C TYR A 250 -9.16 -8.67 2.64
N ASP A 251 -8.14 -8.76 3.51
CA ASP A 251 -8.01 -9.87 4.44
C ASP A 251 -9.21 -9.98 5.40
N GLU A 252 -9.65 -8.86 5.95
CA GLU A 252 -10.81 -8.78 6.84
C GLU A 252 -12.11 -9.19 6.13
N PHE A 253 -12.29 -8.81 4.86
CA PHE A 253 -13.50 -9.13 4.13
C PHE A 253 -13.52 -10.58 3.62
N TYR A 254 -12.43 -11.05 3.04
CA TYR A 254 -12.36 -12.32 2.30
C TYR A 254 -11.85 -13.50 3.13
N PHE A 255 -10.94 -13.28 4.08
CA PHE A 255 -10.38 -14.34 4.93
C PHE A 255 -10.93 -14.31 6.36
N LYS A 256 -11.46 -13.17 6.83
CA LYS A 256 -11.85 -12.92 8.23
C LYS A 256 -10.70 -13.03 9.24
N VAL A 257 -9.48 -13.25 8.76
CA VAL A 257 -8.23 -13.33 9.51
C VAL A 257 -7.11 -12.73 8.65
N PRO A 258 -5.99 -12.29 9.23
CA PRO A 258 -4.81 -11.92 8.46
C PRO A 258 -4.39 -13.05 7.50
N LEU A 259 -3.97 -12.72 6.28
CA LEU A 259 -3.58 -13.72 5.27
C LEU A 259 -2.55 -14.74 5.80
N SER A 260 -1.62 -14.29 6.64
CA SER A 260 -0.59 -15.15 7.26
C SER A 260 -1.16 -16.28 8.13
N LEU A 261 -2.43 -16.14 8.56
CA LEU A 261 -3.15 -17.12 9.38
C LEU A 261 -4.24 -17.86 8.57
N ALA A 262 -4.44 -17.51 7.29
CA ALA A 262 -5.44 -18.15 6.45
C ALA A 262 -5.05 -19.61 6.14
N SER A 263 -6.05 -20.50 6.12
CA SER A 263 -5.82 -21.91 5.78
C SER A 263 -5.44 -22.08 4.30
N GLU A 264 -4.63 -23.09 3.99
CA GLU A 264 -4.26 -23.41 2.60
C GLU A 264 -5.48 -23.55 1.69
N LYS A 265 -6.53 -24.20 2.18
CA LYS A 265 -7.78 -24.40 1.43
C LYS A 265 -8.41 -23.07 1.03
N LEU A 266 -8.45 -22.10 1.95
CA LEU A 266 -8.99 -20.77 1.68
C LEU A 266 -8.10 -19.98 0.72
N VAL A 267 -6.78 -20.02 0.93
CA VAL A 267 -5.81 -19.33 0.05
C VAL A 267 -5.90 -19.88 -1.38
N ARG A 268 -5.97 -21.20 -1.56
CA ARG A 268 -6.13 -21.83 -2.88
C ARG A 268 -7.46 -21.45 -3.53
N ALA A 269 -8.57 -21.54 -2.80
CA ALA A 269 -9.88 -21.21 -3.35
C ALA A 269 -9.95 -19.76 -3.83
N GLU A 270 -9.40 -18.82 -3.06
CA GLU A 270 -9.39 -17.42 -3.44
C GLU A 270 -8.42 -17.13 -4.60
N LEU A 271 -7.24 -17.77 -4.60
CA LEU A 271 -6.29 -17.68 -5.70
C LEU A 271 -6.91 -18.14 -7.03
N GLU A 272 -7.62 -19.27 -7.03
CA GLU A 272 -8.30 -19.78 -8.22
C GLU A 272 -9.44 -18.85 -8.66
N ARG A 273 -10.25 -18.33 -7.73
CA ARG A 273 -11.31 -17.35 -8.04
C ARG A 273 -10.77 -16.11 -8.75
N LEU A 274 -9.65 -15.55 -8.26
CA LEU A 274 -9.05 -14.37 -8.86
C LEU A 274 -8.39 -14.69 -10.22
N LYS A 275 -7.71 -15.83 -10.34
CA LYS A 275 -7.17 -16.29 -11.63
C LYS A 275 -8.26 -16.53 -12.66
N GLU A 276 -9.38 -17.12 -12.26
CA GLU A 276 -10.54 -17.34 -13.12
C GLU A 276 -11.11 -16.02 -13.64
N TRP A 277 -11.27 -15.01 -12.77
CA TRP A 277 -11.70 -13.68 -13.20
C TRP A 277 -10.73 -13.06 -14.21
N LEU A 278 -9.41 -13.13 -13.95
CA LEU A 278 -8.39 -12.65 -14.89
C LEU A 278 -8.45 -13.41 -16.22
N ASN A 279 -8.65 -14.72 -16.20
CA ASN A 279 -8.75 -15.56 -17.40
C ASN A 279 -9.99 -15.25 -18.23
N ASN A 280 -11.07 -14.81 -17.59
CA ASN A 280 -12.33 -14.44 -18.25
C ASN A 280 -12.32 -13.01 -18.80
N LEU A 281 -11.27 -12.22 -18.56
CA LEU A 281 -11.16 -10.89 -19.17
C LEU A 281 -11.21 -11.01 -20.71
N PRO A 282 -11.86 -10.04 -21.41
CA PRO A 282 -12.07 -10.13 -22.84
C PRO A 282 -10.76 -10.44 -23.59
N ASN A 283 -10.79 -11.45 -24.46
CA ASN A 283 -9.63 -12.00 -25.19
C ASN A 283 -8.63 -12.84 -24.36
N GLY A 284 -9.02 -13.39 -23.20
CA GLY A 284 -8.29 -14.46 -22.49
C GLY A 284 -6.90 -14.04 -21.99
N ILE A 285 -6.81 -12.85 -21.37
CA ILE A 285 -5.56 -12.10 -21.20
C ILE A 285 -4.53 -12.78 -20.28
N PHE A 286 -4.96 -13.64 -19.36
CA PHE A 286 -4.10 -14.17 -18.28
C PHE A 286 -3.91 -15.70 -18.29
N GLY A 287 -4.20 -16.35 -19.43
CA GLY A 287 -4.13 -17.80 -19.55
C GLY A 287 -2.77 -18.40 -19.16
N ALA A 288 -2.76 -19.21 -18.10
CA ALA A 288 -1.71 -20.16 -17.70
C ALA A 288 -0.27 -19.61 -17.63
N GLN A 289 0.12 -19.08 -16.46
CA GLN A 289 1.46 -19.00 -15.82
C GLN A 289 2.71 -18.53 -16.62
N ASP A 290 2.64 -18.38 -17.95
CA ASP A 290 3.74 -18.04 -18.87
C ASP A 290 3.26 -17.04 -19.94
N VAL A 291 2.33 -16.14 -19.61
CA VAL A 291 1.94 -15.09 -20.56
C VAL A 291 3.03 -14.02 -20.60
N ASP A 292 3.58 -13.80 -21.79
CA ASP A 292 4.47 -12.67 -22.07
C ASP A 292 3.84 -11.36 -21.59
N LYS A 293 4.50 -10.67 -20.66
CA LYS A 293 4.01 -9.41 -20.10
C LYS A 293 3.83 -8.34 -21.17
N GLU A 294 4.64 -8.35 -22.22
CA GLU A 294 4.48 -7.44 -23.37
C GLU A 294 3.13 -7.68 -24.07
N PHE A 295 2.73 -8.95 -24.21
CA PHE A 295 1.45 -9.34 -24.79
C PHE A 295 0.27 -8.93 -23.92
N VAL A 296 0.37 -9.09 -22.59
CA VAL A 296 -0.66 -8.65 -21.64
C VAL A 296 -0.89 -7.14 -21.75
N VAL A 297 0.18 -6.36 -21.72
CA VAL A 297 0.12 -4.90 -21.78
C VAL A 297 -0.44 -4.42 -23.12
N ALA A 298 0.02 -5.03 -24.22
CA ALA A 298 -0.52 -4.74 -25.55
C ALA A 298 -2.03 -4.98 -25.61
N LYS A 299 -2.54 -6.06 -25.00
CA LYS A 299 -3.98 -6.35 -24.96
C LYS A 299 -4.77 -5.43 -24.04
N LEU A 300 -4.27 -5.11 -22.84
CA LEU A 300 -4.93 -4.19 -21.91
C LEU A 300 -5.15 -2.81 -22.54
N ARG A 301 -4.22 -2.35 -23.38
CA ARG A 301 -4.38 -1.12 -24.17
C ARG A 301 -5.60 -1.16 -25.08
N TYR A 302 -5.79 -2.25 -25.83
CA TYR A 302 -6.89 -2.38 -26.80
C TYR A 302 -8.26 -2.48 -26.15
N LEU A 303 -8.33 -2.85 -24.87
CA LEU A 303 -9.59 -2.92 -24.16
C LEU A 303 -10.17 -1.55 -23.84
N HIS A 304 -9.42 -0.45 -24.00
CA HIS A 304 -9.88 0.88 -23.63
C HIS A 304 -10.46 0.84 -22.21
N LEU A 305 -9.65 0.59 -21.19
CA LEU A 305 -10.17 0.46 -19.82
C LEU A 305 -10.34 1.83 -19.15
N SER A 306 -11.41 1.99 -18.37
CA SER A 306 -11.52 3.13 -17.46
C SER A 306 -10.45 3.04 -16.37
N ARG A 307 -10.20 4.14 -15.66
CA ARG A 307 -9.26 4.13 -14.53
C ARG A 307 -9.66 3.07 -13.50
N GLN A 308 -10.95 3.00 -13.16
CA GLN A 308 -11.46 2.01 -12.23
C GLN A 308 -11.18 0.57 -12.68
N GLU A 309 -11.49 0.24 -13.93
CA GLU A 309 -11.27 -1.09 -14.48
C GLU A 309 -9.79 -1.47 -14.53
N MET A 310 -8.91 -0.51 -14.88
CA MET A 310 -7.47 -0.71 -14.84
C MET A 310 -6.98 -1.00 -13.42
N TYR A 311 -7.51 -0.30 -12.42
CA TYR A 311 -7.22 -0.53 -11.01
C TYR A 311 -7.72 -1.89 -10.51
N GLU A 312 -8.90 -2.33 -10.96
CA GLU A 312 -9.43 -3.66 -10.65
C GLU A 312 -8.50 -4.76 -11.17
N VAL A 313 -8.00 -4.63 -12.41
CA VAL A 313 -7.03 -5.57 -12.99
C VAL A 313 -5.72 -5.55 -12.19
N MET A 314 -5.13 -4.38 -11.97
CA MET A 314 -3.86 -4.23 -11.24
C MET A 314 -3.95 -4.73 -9.80
N ALA A 315 -5.04 -4.43 -9.09
CA ALA A 315 -5.27 -4.92 -7.74
C ALA A 315 -5.42 -6.45 -7.70
N THR A 316 -6.10 -7.02 -8.70
CA THR A 316 -6.25 -8.48 -8.82
C THR A 316 -4.90 -9.17 -9.06
N ILE A 317 -4.06 -8.63 -9.95
CA ILE A 317 -2.70 -9.13 -10.20
C ILE A 317 -1.88 -9.13 -8.90
N LEU A 318 -1.87 -8.02 -8.18
CA LEU A 318 -1.12 -7.89 -6.93
C LEU A 318 -1.61 -8.86 -5.84
N LEU A 319 -2.92 -9.11 -5.77
CA LEU A 319 -3.48 -10.10 -4.86
C LEU A 319 -3.11 -11.52 -5.27
N VAL A 320 -3.16 -11.87 -6.55
CA VAL A 320 -2.71 -13.18 -7.05
C VAL A 320 -1.24 -13.41 -6.71
N GLU A 321 -0.36 -12.43 -6.92
CA GLU A 321 1.04 -12.49 -6.51
C GLU A 321 1.18 -12.76 -5.01
N ARG A 322 0.45 -11.99 -4.19
CA ARG A 322 0.47 -12.09 -2.73
C ARG A 322 -0.04 -13.44 -2.22
N LEU A 323 -1.11 -13.97 -2.82
CA LEU A 323 -1.68 -15.28 -2.47
C LEU A 323 -0.78 -16.43 -2.90
N GLN A 324 -0.15 -16.32 -4.08
CA GLN A 324 0.84 -17.30 -4.53
C GLN A 324 2.04 -17.35 -3.58
N GLN A 325 2.57 -16.19 -3.18
CA GLN A 325 3.64 -16.11 -2.18
C GLN A 325 3.24 -16.78 -0.85
N GLN A 326 2.02 -16.52 -0.37
CA GLN A 326 1.54 -17.17 0.85
C GLN A 326 1.38 -18.68 0.68
N LEU A 327 0.92 -19.14 -0.48
CA LEU A 327 0.79 -20.56 -0.77
C LEU A 327 2.15 -21.25 -0.79
N ASP A 328 3.16 -20.62 -1.39
CA ASP A 328 4.54 -21.12 -1.43
C ASP A 328 5.10 -21.23 -0.01
N ILE A 329 4.84 -20.26 0.85
CA ILE A 329 5.19 -20.30 2.29
C ILE A 329 4.52 -21.49 2.98
N ILE A 330 3.21 -21.69 2.78
CA ILE A 330 2.47 -22.80 3.38
C ILE A 330 3.01 -24.16 2.90
N VAL A 331 3.27 -24.30 1.61
CA VAL A 331 3.84 -25.52 1.01
C VAL A 331 5.22 -25.79 1.57
N GLN A 332 6.06 -24.76 1.69
CA GLN A 332 7.39 -24.87 2.28
C GLN A 332 7.32 -25.31 3.74
N GLN A 333 6.43 -24.72 4.54
CA GLN A 333 6.18 -25.11 5.93
C GLN A 333 5.72 -26.57 6.06
N LYS A 334 4.86 -27.04 5.14
CA LYS A 334 4.42 -28.44 5.10
C LYS A 334 5.56 -29.40 4.75
N LYS A 335 6.37 -29.07 3.73
CA LYS A 335 7.55 -29.86 3.37
C LYS A 335 8.56 -29.93 4.53
N GLU A 336 8.76 -28.81 5.24
CA GLU A 336 9.61 -28.77 6.43
C GLU A 336 9.05 -29.65 7.56
N ALA A 337 7.74 -29.63 7.79
CA ALA A 337 7.08 -30.49 8.79
C ALA A 337 7.12 -31.98 8.41
N GLU A 338 6.96 -32.33 7.13
CA GLU A 338 7.07 -33.71 6.62
C GLU A 338 8.51 -34.24 6.72
N ASN A 339 9.50 -33.42 6.37
CA ASN A 339 10.92 -33.74 6.56
C ASN A 339 11.30 -33.88 8.04
N GLN A 340 10.58 -33.24 8.96
CA GLN A 340 10.71 -33.45 10.40
C GLN A 340 10.02 -34.75 10.87
N ARG A 341 8.90 -35.17 10.25
CA ARG A 341 8.24 -36.46 10.53
C ARG A 341 9.06 -37.68 10.12
N GLY A 342 9.89 -37.58 9.07
CA GLY A 342 10.81 -38.64 8.64
C GLY A 342 11.99 -38.91 9.60
N LYS A 343 12.20 -38.05 10.61
CA LYS A 343 13.12 -38.27 11.73
C LYS A 343 12.27 -38.54 12.98
N ALA A 344 11.88 -39.79 13.20
CA ALA A 344 11.17 -40.30 14.39
C ALA A 344 10.52 -39.19 15.25
N SER A 345 9.37 -38.67 14.81
CA SER A 345 8.72 -37.55 15.49
C SER A 345 8.30 -37.96 16.89
N ILE A 346 8.87 -37.31 17.89
CA ILE A 346 8.42 -37.43 19.27
C ILE A 346 7.10 -36.64 19.40
N PRO A 347 6.01 -37.18 19.96
CA PRO A 347 4.71 -36.51 19.96
C PRO A 347 4.77 -35.18 20.73
N VAL A 348 4.53 -34.07 20.04
CA VAL A 348 4.41 -32.74 20.66
C VAL A 348 3.01 -32.61 21.26
N PRO A 349 2.85 -32.26 22.54
CA PRO A 349 1.54 -32.07 23.13
C PRO A 349 0.76 -30.89 22.53
N GLU A 350 -0.49 -31.11 22.10
CA GLU A 350 -1.39 -30.12 21.47
C GLU A 350 -1.56 -28.80 22.26
N HIS A 351 -1.38 -28.84 23.59
CA HIS A 351 -1.53 -27.65 24.44
C HIS A 351 -0.43 -26.59 24.25
N PHE A 352 0.63 -26.87 23.50
CA PHE A 352 1.70 -25.89 23.25
C PHE A 352 1.56 -25.10 21.93
N ALA A 353 0.64 -25.45 21.03
CA ALA A 353 0.48 -24.71 19.77
C ALA A 353 0.14 -23.22 19.96
N LYS A 354 -0.63 -22.89 21.02
CA LYS A 354 -0.96 -21.50 21.38
C LYS A 354 0.22 -20.73 21.95
N ILE A 355 1.22 -21.41 22.53
CA ILE A 355 2.34 -20.78 23.21
C ILE A 355 3.30 -20.10 22.24
N VAL A 356 3.38 -20.62 21.01
CA VAL A 356 4.25 -20.06 19.96
C VAL A 356 3.88 -18.61 19.64
N GLN A 357 2.58 -18.30 19.57
CA GLN A 357 2.09 -16.94 19.28
C GLN A 357 2.26 -15.98 20.48
N GLN A 358 2.38 -16.51 21.70
CA GLN A 358 2.61 -15.72 22.91
C GLN A 358 4.10 -15.42 23.14
N VAL A 359 4.98 -16.15 22.45
CA VAL A 359 6.43 -16.14 22.66
C VAL A 359 7.18 -15.54 21.46
N LEU A 360 6.72 -15.81 20.24
CA LEU A 360 7.41 -15.41 19.01
C LEU A 360 6.59 -14.40 18.23
N LYS A 361 7.26 -13.39 17.67
CA LYS A 361 6.67 -12.61 16.58
C LYS A 361 6.57 -13.49 15.33
N PRO A 362 5.55 -13.35 14.46
CA PRO A 362 5.47 -14.12 13.22
C PRO A 362 6.68 -13.91 12.29
N GLN A 363 7.18 -12.67 12.27
CA GLN A 363 8.32 -12.24 11.46
C GLN A 363 9.13 -11.17 12.20
N PHE A 364 10.40 -11.03 11.83
CA PHE A 364 11.25 -9.93 12.26
C PHE A 364 11.97 -9.32 11.06
N THR A 365 12.36 -8.05 11.20
CA THR A 365 12.96 -7.27 10.13
C THR A 365 14.41 -7.00 10.46
N LEU A 366 15.31 -7.33 9.54
CA LEU A 366 16.72 -7.00 9.62
C LEU A 366 16.96 -5.51 9.34
N SER A 367 18.19 -5.05 9.62
CA SER A 367 18.61 -3.66 9.36
C SER A 367 18.55 -3.26 7.88
N ASP A 368 18.64 -4.23 6.97
CA ASP A 368 18.52 -4.04 5.52
C ASP A 368 17.06 -4.09 5.00
N GLN A 369 16.08 -4.06 5.91
CA GLN A 369 14.64 -4.19 5.66
C GLN A 369 14.19 -5.58 5.18
N THR A 370 15.07 -6.59 5.14
CA THR A 370 14.66 -7.97 4.86
C THR A 370 13.73 -8.47 5.97
N VAL A 371 12.57 -8.99 5.58
CA VAL A 371 11.59 -9.61 6.50
C VAL A 371 11.79 -11.13 6.49
N LEU A 372 12.02 -11.72 7.67
CA LEU A 372 12.26 -13.16 7.84
C LEU A 372 11.21 -13.79 8.76
N ASN A 373 10.81 -15.02 8.44
CA ASN A 373 9.90 -15.80 9.28
C ASN A 373 10.62 -16.29 10.54
N THR A 374 10.12 -15.90 11.71
CA THR A 374 10.76 -16.22 12.99
C THR A 374 10.91 -17.71 13.23
N GLN A 375 9.86 -18.51 12.97
CA GLN A 375 9.88 -19.95 13.26
C GLN A 375 10.89 -20.69 12.38
N SER A 376 10.92 -20.38 11.08
CA SER A 376 11.89 -20.97 10.14
C SER A 376 13.33 -20.63 10.54
N GLN A 377 13.59 -19.40 10.99
CA GLN A 377 14.93 -19.00 11.42
C GLN A 377 15.37 -19.71 12.71
N PHE A 378 14.47 -19.84 13.70
CA PHE A 378 14.75 -20.66 14.89
C PHE A 378 15.03 -22.12 14.56
N LEU A 379 14.34 -22.69 13.57
CA LEU A 379 14.59 -24.05 13.10
C LEU A 379 15.95 -24.21 12.42
N LYS A 380 16.39 -23.22 11.62
CA LYS A 380 17.74 -23.19 11.03
C LYS A 380 18.80 -23.11 12.14
N ALA A 381 18.66 -22.13 13.03
CA ALA A 381 19.60 -21.88 14.11
C ALA A 381 19.67 -23.01 15.15
N ALA A 382 18.57 -23.73 15.39
CA ALA A 382 18.55 -24.88 16.28
C ALA A 382 19.40 -26.05 15.78
N LYS A 383 19.70 -26.15 14.48
CA LYS A 383 20.52 -27.21 13.89
C LYS A 383 22.02 -27.02 14.12
N VAL A 384 22.46 -25.80 14.39
CA VAL A 384 23.88 -25.47 14.61
C VAL A 384 24.26 -25.44 16.10
N ILE A 385 23.32 -25.73 16.99
CA ILE A 385 23.56 -25.81 18.43
C ILE A 385 23.41 -27.24 18.96
N LYS A 386 24.10 -27.52 20.06
CA LYS A 386 23.84 -28.68 20.91
C LYS A 386 22.56 -28.42 21.70
N GLN A 387 21.44 -28.93 21.20
CA GLN A 387 20.09 -28.77 21.77
C GLN A 387 19.95 -29.31 23.21
N SER A 388 20.86 -30.20 23.64
CA SER A 388 20.98 -30.68 25.03
C SER A 388 21.74 -29.74 25.98
N SER A 389 22.36 -28.68 25.44
CA SER A 389 23.12 -27.69 26.22
C SER A 389 22.24 -26.50 26.59
N ASN A 390 21.91 -26.36 27.87
CA ASN A 390 21.20 -25.19 28.37
C ASN A 390 21.90 -23.86 28.07
N VAL A 391 23.23 -23.85 27.98
CA VAL A 391 24.02 -22.68 27.60
C VAL A 391 23.75 -22.26 26.16
N GLN A 392 23.75 -23.21 25.22
CA GLN A 392 23.56 -22.88 23.79
C GLN A 392 22.08 -22.60 23.46
N VAL A 393 21.16 -23.25 24.16
CA VAL A 393 19.72 -22.92 24.07
C VAL A 393 19.44 -21.54 24.64
N ALA A 394 20.16 -21.12 25.70
CA ALA A 394 20.10 -19.74 26.18
C ALA A 394 20.65 -18.74 25.16
N MET A 395 21.74 -19.07 24.47
CA MET A 395 22.26 -18.22 23.39
C MET A 395 21.26 -18.06 22.25
N LEU A 396 20.54 -19.13 21.90
CA LEU A 396 19.47 -19.10 20.91
C LEU A 396 18.34 -18.14 21.32
N MET A 397 17.91 -18.20 22.58
CA MET A 397 16.91 -17.26 23.12
C MET A 397 17.43 -15.82 23.09
N ALA A 398 18.66 -15.58 23.52
CA ALA A 398 19.24 -14.24 23.60
C ALA A 398 19.35 -13.58 22.22
N ILE A 399 19.79 -14.32 21.20
CA ILE A 399 19.85 -13.81 19.82
C ILE A 399 18.45 -13.58 19.25
N GLY A 400 17.50 -14.45 19.58
CA GLY A 400 16.09 -14.22 19.26
C GLY A 400 15.53 -12.93 19.86
N MET A 401 15.93 -12.57 21.08
CA MET A 401 15.58 -11.30 21.71
C MET A 401 16.31 -10.12 21.04
N GLU A 402 17.60 -10.27 20.73
CA GLU A 402 18.41 -9.26 20.04
C GLU A 402 17.82 -8.88 18.66
N LEU A 403 17.37 -9.87 17.90
CA LEU A 403 16.72 -9.69 16.59
C LEU A 403 15.25 -9.26 16.69
N GLY A 404 14.70 -9.13 17.91
CA GLY A 404 13.29 -8.79 18.13
C GLY A 404 12.31 -9.89 17.70
N ALA A 405 12.79 -11.12 17.51
CA ALA A 405 12.02 -12.29 17.12
C ALA A 405 11.26 -12.93 18.31
N VAL A 406 11.80 -12.81 19.53
CA VAL A 406 11.14 -13.20 20.78
C VAL A 406 10.40 -12.00 21.38
N LEU A 407 9.16 -12.21 21.83
CA LEU A 407 8.36 -11.16 22.44
C LEU A 407 8.92 -10.77 23.82
N PRO A 408 8.94 -9.46 24.16
CA PRO A 408 9.33 -8.99 25.49
C PRO A 408 8.50 -9.65 26.59
N GLY A 409 9.13 -9.96 27.73
CA GLY A 409 8.43 -10.58 28.88
C GLY A 409 8.25 -12.10 28.78
N THR A 410 8.70 -12.73 27.70
CA THR A 410 8.69 -14.19 27.53
C THR A 410 9.47 -14.89 28.66
N SER A 411 8.83 -15.84 29.35
CA SER A 411 9.51 -16.69 30.33
C SER A 411 10.39 -17.73 29.62
N CYS A 412 11.52 -18.14 30.23
CA CYS A 412 12.35 -19.19 29.64
C CYS A 412 11.59 -20.51 29.48
N THR A 413 10.64 -20.81 30.37
CA THR A 413 9.81 -22.02 30.27
C THR A 413 8.92 -21.98 29.04
N ASP A 414 8.28 -20.83 28.77
CA ASP A 414 7.41 -20.67 27.61
C ASP A 414 8.22 -20.61 26.32
N PHE A 415 9.42 -20.02 26.36
CA PHE A 415 10.39 -20.12 25.27
C PHE A 415 10.73 -21.57 24.94
N ILE A 416 11.10 -22.39 25.92
CA ILE A 416 11.42 -23.81 25.68
C ILE A 416 10.22 -24.58 25.13
N ARG A 417 9.02 -24.35 25.68
CA ARG A 417 7.78 -24.96 25.17
C ARG A 417 7.49 -24.53 23.72
N ALA A 418 7.69 -23.27 23.37
CA ALA A 418 7.55 -22.78 22.00
C ALA A 418 8.57 -23.44 21.07
N MET A 419 9.83 -23.55 21.50
CA MET A 419 10.88 -24.23 20.73
C MET A 419 10.59 -25.73 20.54
N VAL A 420 10.06 -26.41 21.55
CA VAL A 420 9.57 -27.79 21.41
C VAL A 420 8.40 -27.86 20.43
N SER A 421 7.47 -26.90 20.49
CA SER A 421 6.27 -26.86 19.63
C SER A 421 6.60 -26.72 18.16
N ILE A 422 7.60 -25.89 17.83
CA ILE A 422 8.04 -25.70 16.45
C ILE A 422 9.04 -26.77 15.99
N GLY A 423 9.38 -27.76 16.84
CA GLY A 423 10.33 -28.82 16.51
C GLY A 423 11.81 -28.42 16.60
N ALA A 424 12.14 -27.26 17.18
CA ALA A 424 13.50 -26.80 17.36
C ALA A 424 14.24 -27.50 18.52
N LEU A 425 13.51 -28.06 19.49
CA LEU A 425 14.08 -28.83 20.60
C LEU A 425 13.40 -30.21 20.76
N PRO A 426 14.16 -31.29 21.00
CA PRO A 426 13.65 -32.67 20.98
C PRO A 426 13.23 -33.14 22.38
N TYR A 427 12.48 -32.31 23.14
CA TYR A 427 12.00 -32.67 24.48
C TYR A 427 10.53 -33.05 24.47
N THR A 428 10.15 -34.06 25.25
CA THR A 428 8.75 -34.48 25.39
C THR A 428 8.29 -34.70 26.81
N ASP A 429 9.19 -34.69 27.78
CA ASP A 429 8.84 -34.78 29.20
C ASP A 429 8.87 -33.40 29.88
N SER A 430 7.85 -33.12 30.70
CA SER A 430 7.74 -31.83 31.40
C SER A 430 8.89 -31.57 32.38
N LYS A 431 9.52 -32.64 32.89
CA LYS A 431 10.66 -32.54 33.81
C LYS A 431 11.92 -32.02 33.09
N ALA A 432 12.22 -32.52 31.89
CA ALA A 432 13.32 -32.05 31.06
C ALA A 432 13.08 -30.62 30.57
N ILE A 433 11.84 -30.28 30.18
CA ILE A 433 11.47 -28.89 29.83
C ILE A 433 11.77 -27.95 31.00
N THR A 434 11.35 -28.32 32.22
CA THR A 434 11.57 -27.51 33.43
C THR A 434 13.05 -27.40 33.77
N ASN A 435 13.80 -28.49 33.67
CA ASN A 435 15.24 -28.50 33.92
C ASN A 435 16.02 -27.65 32.90
N MET A 436 15.65 -27.76 31.62
CA MET A 436 16.20 -26.94 30.55
C MET A 436 15.90 -25.46 30.79
N ALA A 437 14.64 -25.12 31.03
CA ALA A 437 14.21 -23.75 31.32
C ALA A 437 14.93 -23.17 32.55
N SER A 438 15.13 -23.94 33.60
CA SER A 438 15.90 -23.53 34.78
C SER A 438 17.37 -23.22 34.44
N GLY A 439 18.00 -24.07 33.62
CA GLY A 439 19.36 -23.85 33.13
C GLY A 439 19.48 -22.60 32.26
N VAL A 440 18.53 -22.40 31.35
CA VAL A 440 18.46 -21.23 30.48
C VAL A 440 18.25 -19.95 31.30
N THR A 441 17.34 -19.97 32.27
CA THR A 441 17.06 -18.86 33.18
C THR A 441 18.33 -18.41 33.90
N LYS A 442 19.10 -19.36 34.47
CA LYS A 442 20.37 -19.08 35.16
C LYS A 442 21.41 -18.46 34.23
N LYS A 443 21.43 -18.80 32.94
CA LYS A 443 22.38 -18.24 31.98
C LYS A 443 21.95 -16.87 31.46
N ILE A 444 20.66 -16.67 31.18
CA ILE A 444 20.11 -15.39 30.70
C ILE A 444 20.16 -14.32 31.80
N PHE A 445 19.71 -14.64 33.00
CA PHE A 445 19.54 -13.66 34.09
C PHE A 445 20.64 -13.68 35.15
N GLY A 446 21.55 -14.66 35.08
CA GLY A 446 22.57 -14.88 36.09
C GLY A 446 22.02 -15.62 37.32
N PHE A 447 22.93 -16.06 38.19
CA PHE A 447 22.58 -16.72 39.45
C PHE A 447 23.72 -16.63 40.47
N SER A 448 23.42 -16.91 41.74
CA SER A 448 24.44 -17.07 42.78
C SER A 448 24.45 -18.51 43.27
N LYS A 449 25.64 -19.08 43.47
CA LYS A 449 25.82 -20.42 44.05
C LYS A 449 27.09 -20.44 44.88
N ASP A 450 27.01 -20.99 46.09
CA ASP A 450 28.14 -21.18 47.01
C ASP A 450 28.97 -19.89 47.20
N GLY A 451 28.30 -18.74 47.38
CA GLY A 451 28.92 -17.42 47.56
C GLY A 451 29.50 -16.79 46.28
N ARG A 452 29.54 -17.49 45.15
CA ARG A 452 29.99 -16.97 43.85
C ARG A 452 28.82 -16.45 43.03
N LYS A 453 28.97 -15.24 42.49
CA LYS A 453 28.00 -14.64 41.55
C LYS A 453 28.39 -14.96 40.10
N TYR A 454 27.45 -15.52 39.36
CA TYR A 454 27.57 -15.77 37.93
C TYR A 454 26.74 -14.72 37.19
N PRO A 455 27.37 -13.81 36.42
CA PRO A 455 26.66 -12.71 35.77
C PRO A 455 25.77 -13.22 34.62
N PRO A 456 24.71 -12.46 34.26
CA PRO A 456 23.88 -12.75 33.09
C PRO A 456 24.67 -12.73 31.80
N LEU A 457 24.13 -13.40 30.77
CA LEU A 457 24.61 -13.27 29.41
C LEU A 457 24.42 -11.81 28.94
N PRO A 458 25.44 -11.17 28.34
CA PRO A 458 25.27 -9.83 27.78
C PRO A 458 24.20 -9.80 26.68
N ALA A 459 23.47 -8.68 26.56
CA ALA A 459 22.32 -8.55 25.66
C ALA A 459 22.66 -8.71 24.16
N PHE A 460 23.87 -8.36 23.75
CA PHE A 460 24.32 -8.46 22.35
C PHE A 460 25.39 -9.54 22.23
N HIS A 461 25.23 -10.43 21.25
CA HIS A 461 26.16 -11.54 21.02
C HIS A 461 27.59 -11.08 20.70
N SER A 462 27.74 -9.91 20.08
CA SER A 462 29.03 -9.26 19.82
C SER A 462 29.86 -8.97 21.08
N ARG A 463 29.23 -8.93 22.26
CA ARG A 463 29.89 -8.68 23.57
C ARG A 463 30.20 -9.95 24.35
N TRP A 464 29.92 -11.13 23.80
CA TRP A 464 30.16 -12.40 24.48
C TRP A 464 31.66 -12.77 24.48
N LYS A 465 32.09 -13.56 25.46
CA LYS A 465 33.49 -14.02 25.56
C LYS A 465 33.80 -15.01 24.43
N LYS A 466 35.07 -15.08 23.99
CA LYS A 466 35.53 -15.83 22.78
C LYS A 466 34.83 -17.17 22.49
N ALA A 467 34.68 -18.06 23.47
CA ALA A 467 34.04 -19.37 23.26
C ALA A 467 32.53 -19.25 23.02
N ASP A 468 31.85 -18.39 23.78
CA ASP A 468 30.41 -18.11 23.66
C ASP A 468 30.13 -17.30 22.38
N GLN A 469 31.01 -16.37 22.00
CA GLN A 469 30.90 -15.53 20.81
C GLN A 469 30.91 -16.35 19.51
N LYS A 470 31.77 -17.38 19.42
CA LYS A 470 31.83 -18.23 18.22
C LYS A 470 30.49 -18.93 17.96
N VAL A 471 29.86 -19.46 19.01
CA VAL A 471 28.54 -20.11 18.90
C VAL A 471 27.45 -19.07 18.65
N GLY A 472 27.53 -17.90 19.30
CA GLY A 472 26.63 -16.79 19.06
C GLY A 472 26.62 -16.29 17.62
N ASN A 473 27.79 -16.14 17.01
CA ASN A 473 27.90 -15.74 15.60
C ASN A 473 27.25 -16.77 14.67
N LEU A 474 27.47 -18.07 14.90
CA LEU A 474 26.85 -19.13 14.10
C LEU A 474 25.32 -19.11 14.20
N ILE A 475 24.78 -18.91 15.41
CA ILE A 475 23.34 -18.77 15.63
C ILE A 475 22.82 -17.52 14.91
N PHE A 476 23.51 -16.38 15.05
CA PHE A 476 23.11 -15.12 14.43
C PHE A 476 23.13 -15.20 12.90
N GLU A 477 24.17 -15.79 12.32
CA GLU A 477 24.26 -16.05 10.88
C GLU A 477 23.10 -16.91 10.39
N GLU A 478 22.81 -18.03 11.05
CA GLU A 478 21.70 -18.90 10.64
C GLU A 478 20.33 -18.28 10.88
N MET A 479 20.17 -17.39 11.88
CA MET A 479 18.93 -16.64 12.10
C MET A 479 18.72 -15.53 11.06
N THR A 480 19.78 -15.00 10.45
CA THR A 480 19.70 -13.86 9.51
C THR A 480 19.80 -14.27 8.04
N LYS A 481 20.00 -15.56 7.79
CA LYS A 481 20.12 -16.14 6.45
C LYS A 481 18.76 -16.22 5.75
N LYS A 482 18.70 -15.69 4.52
CA LYS A 482 17.50 -15.75 3.66
C LYS A 482 17.06 -17.20 3.45
#